data_AF-A0A7Y5R969-F1
#
_entry.id   AF-A0A7Y5R969-F1
#
_cell.length_a   1.000
_cell.length_b   1.000
_cell.length_c   1.000
_cell.angle_alpha   90.00
_cell.angle_beta   90.00
_cell.angle_gamma   90.00
#
_symmetry.space_group_name_H-M   'P 1'
#
loop_
_entity.id
_entity.type
_entity.pdbx_description
1 polymer ?
#
loop_
_entity_poly.entity_id
_entity_poly.type
_entity_poly.pdbx_seq_one_letter_code
_entity_poly.pdbx_strand_id
1 'polypeptide(L)'
;MRPETLLAQCLPPAPVIVNGSFESGDYPCTAPLDAFAYGCVDDWFAGSQSPTIFEEFSVAGSSTVTPQQGDYFALCAAFNDPVAEVCRHEVIVQEIDLIPGLSYRLQFYASTVSPY
;
A
#
# COMPACT_ATOMS: atom_id res chain seq x y z
N MET A 1 -38.80 29.87 -16.12
CA MET A 1 -37.69 28.93 -16.40
C MET A 1 -36.49 29.41 -15.63
N ARG A 2 -36.02 28.65 -14.63
CA ARG A 2 -34.75 28.94 -13.96
C ARG A 2 -33.63 28.36 -14.83
N PRO A 3 -32.56 29.09 -15.13
CA PRO A 3 -31.46 28.54 -15.91
C PRO A 3 -30.66 27.59 -15.03
N GLU A 4 -30.96 26.30 -15.07
CA GLU A 4 -30.14 25.21 -14.53
C GLU A 4 -28.96 24.94 -15.46
N THR A 5 -28.16 25.96 -15.75
CA THR A 5 -27.04 25.82 -16.67
C THR A 5 -25.93 26.77 -16.27
N LEU A 6 -25.34 26.53 -15.11
CA LEU A 6 -24.01 27.07 -14.82
C LEU A 6 -23.16 25.97 -14.18
N LEU A 7 -22.25 25.46 -15.00
CA LEU A 7 -21.03 24.77 -14.64
C LEU A 7 -21.26 23.38 -14.02
N ALA A 8 -21.18 22.34 -14.87
CA ALA A 8 -20.36 21.20 -14.48
C ALA A 8 -18.97 21.80 -14.19
N GLN A 9 -18.77 22.20 -12.93
CA GLN A 9 -17.50 22.67 -12.42
C GLN A 9 -16.50 21.60 -12.86
N CYS A 10 -15.44 22.01 -13.58
CA CYS A 10 -14.32 21.12 -13.83
C CYS A 10 -13.81 20.70 -12.46
N LEU A 11 -14.30 19.57 -11.96
CA LEU A 11 -13.79 19.00 -10.73
C LEU A 11 -12.29 18.81 -10.99
N PRO A 12 -11.44 19.32 -10.09
CA PRO A 12 -10.01 19.07 -10.19
C PRO A 12 -9.77 17.55 -10.31
N PRO A 13 -8.65 17.14 -10.94
CA PRO A 13 -8.32 15.73 -11.08
C PRO A 13 -8.43 15.01 -9.75
N ALA A 14 -8.92 13.77 -9.76
CA ALA A 14 -8.90 12.94 -8.58
C ALA A 14 -7.45 12.82 -8.06
N PRO A 15 -7.24 12.82 -6.73
CA PRO A 15 -5.93 12.53 -6.15
C PRO A 15 -5.40 11.21 -6.72
N VAL A 16 -4.14 11.21 -7.11
CA VAL A 16 -3.49 10.06 -7.74
C VAL A 16 -2.64 9.35 -6.69
N ILE A 17 -2.84 8.04 -6.57
CA ILE A 17 -1.92 7.18 -5.83
C ILE A 17 -0.65 7.05 -6.66
N VAL A 18 0.48 7.49 -6.13
CA VAL A 18 1.77 7.40 -6.81
C VAL A 18 2.43 6.07 -6.45
N ASN A 19 2.99 5.39 -7.46
CA ASN A 19 3.68 4.12 -7.27
C ASN A 19 2.86 3.05 -6.51
N GLY A 20 1.54 2.99 -6.72
CA GLY A 20 0.68 2.01 -6.05
C GLY A 20 0.91 0.55 -6.48
N SER A 21 1.70 0.33 -7.53
CA SER A 21 2.17 -0.99 -7.97
C SER A 21 3.53 -1.36 -7.40
N PHE A 22 4.24 -0.45 -6.73
CA PHE A 22 5.58 -0.66 -6.18
C PHE A 22 6.68 -1.00 -7.21
N GLU A 23 6.46 -0.62 -8.48
CA GLU A 23 7.40 -0.84 -9.58
C GLU A 23 8.45 0.26 -9.71
N SER A 24 8.21 1.41 -9.05
CA SER A 24 9.15 2.52 -9.00
C SER A 24 9.91 2.49 -7.67
N GLY A 25 11.23 2.56 -7.73
CA GLY A 25 12.07 2.58 -6.53
C GLY A 25 13.49 2.15 -6.85
N ASP A 26 14.38 2.35 -5.88
CA ASP A 26 15.78 1.92 -5.97
C ASP A 26 15.89 0.42 -5.63
N TYR A 27 15.54 -0.42 -6.62
CA TYR A 27 15.65 -1.87 -6.53
C TYR A 27 16.93 -2.39 -7.22
N PRO A 28 17.65 -3.36 -6.63
CA PRO A 28 17.36 -4.05 -5.38
C PRO A 28 17.69 -3.18 -4.15
N CYS A 29 16.70 -3.03 -3.25
CA CYS A 29 16.88 -2.34 -1.98
C CYS A 29 17.92 -3.10 -1.13
N THR A 30 18.94 -2.41 -0.62
CA THR A 30 20.03 -3.05 0.15
C THR A 30 19.57 -3.70 1.46
N ALA A 31 18.39 -3.34 1.94
CA ALA A 31 17.70 -3.95 3.06
C ALA A 31 16.26 -4.27 2.62
N PRO A 32 16.01 -5.44 2.00
CA PRO A 32 14.66 -5.79 1.56
C PRO A 32 13.71 -5.76 2.76
N LEU A 33 14.13 -6.31 3.90
CA LEU A 33 13.44 -6.14 5.17
C LEU A 33 13.48 -4.66 5.59
N ASP A 34 12.32 -4.06 5.86
CA ASP A 34 12.11 -2.63 6.14
C ASP A 34 12.25 -1.68 4.95
N ALA A 35 12.02 -2.14 3.72
CA ALA A 35 12.13 -1.32 2.50
C ALA A 35 11.45 0.07 2.60
N PHE A 36 10.30 0.15 3.29
CA PHE A 36 9.57 1.40 3.49
C PHE A 36 10.21 2.34 4.52
N ALA A 37 10.90 1.82 5.54
CA ALA A 37 11.60 2.65 6.53
C ALA A 37 12.92 3.19 5.98
N TYR A 38 13.55 2.47 5.04
CA TYR A 38 14.77 2.90 4.37
C TYR A 38 14.54 3.82 3.16
N GLY A 39 13.28 4.12 2.84
CA GLY A 39 12.95 5.01 1.72
C GLY A 39 13.20 4.39 0.35
N CYS A 40 13.19 3.07 0.24
CA CYS A 40 13.30 2.38 -1.06
C CYS A 40 12.02 2.53 -1.91
N VAL A 41 10.94 3.06 -1.32
CA VAL A 41 9.65 3.29 -1.96
C VAL A 41 9.29 4.77 -1.79
N ASP A 42 9.70 5.61 -2.74
CA ASP A 42 9.75 7.08 -2.61
C ASP A 42 8.51 7.74 -1.97
N ASP A 43 7.31 7.33 -2.38
CA ASP A 43 6.04 7.94 -1.96
C ASP A 43 5.26 7.14 -0.90
N TRP A 44 5.88 6.10 -0.35
CA TRP A 44 5.25 5.23 0.65
C TRP A 44 6.14 5.06 1.87
N PHE A 45 5.54 5.08 3.04
CA PHE A 45 6.26 4.92 4.30
C PHE A 45 5.62 3.87 5.20
N ALA A 46 6.40 3.37 6.15
CA ALA A 46 5.92 2.50 7.20
C ALA A 46 5.07 3.31 8.18
N GLY A 47 3.76 3.03 8.23
CA GLY A 47 2.86 3.54 9.27
C GLY A 47 3.03 2.82 10.61
N SER A 48 3.51 1.58 10.58
CA SER A 48 3.88 0.81 11.77
C SER A 48 4.83 -0.32 11.40
N GLN A 49 5.73 -0.66 12.32
CA GLN A 49 6.64 -1.80 12.21
C GLN A 49 7.49 -1.77 10.92
N SER A 50 7.56 -2.90 10.23
CA SER A 50 8.66 -3.28 9.35
C SER A 50 8.18 -3.84 8.00
N PRO A 51 7.20 -3.20 7.32
CA PRO A 51 6.69 -3.71 6.06
C PRO A 51 7.81 -3.76 5.01
N THR A 52 7.68 -4.72 4.09
CA THR A 52 8.74 -5.10 3.15
C THR A 52 8.19 -5.21 1.73
N ILE A 53 9.05 -5.03 0.73
CA ILE A 53 8.74 -5.29 -0.68
C ILE A 53 9.30 -6.64 -1.11
N PHE A 54 8.52 -7.43 -1.84
CA PHE A 54 8.94 -8.70 -2.43
C PHE A 54 8.58 -8.76 -3.91
N GLU A 55 9.42 -9.44 -4.68
CA GLU A 55 9.05 -9.95 -6.02
C GLU A 55 8.25 -11.24 -5.92
N GLU A 56 8.68 -12.09 -4.97
CA GLU A 56 8.06 -13.37 -4.67
C GLU A 56 8.21 -13.64 -3.17
N PHE A 57 7.14 -14.13 -2.54
CA PHE A 57 7.19 -14.55 -1.13
C PHE A 57 6.71 -15.99 -0.98
N SER A 58 7.54 -16.83 -0.37
CA SER A 58 7.19 -18.22 -0.08
C SER A 58 6.70 -18.35 1.37
N VAL A 59 5.46 -18.81 1.53
CA VAL A 59 4.89 -19.14 2.85
C VAL A 59 5.23 -20.59 3.15
N ALA A 60 5.86 -20.84 4.30
CA ALA A 60 6.38 -22.15 4.70
C ALA A 60 5.37 -23.29 4.44
N GLY A 61 5.61 -24.07 3.38
CA GLY A 61 4.96 -25.37 3.17
C GLY A 61 4.13 -25.58 1.91
N SER A 62 3.74 -24.57 1.10
CA SER A 62 3.16 -24.85 -0.25
C SER A 62 2.83 -23.66 -1.15
N SER A 63 2.74 -22.43 -0.63
CA SER A 63 2.21 -21.31 -1.41
C SER A 63 3.26 -20.25 -1.69
N THR A 64 3.52 -20.04 -2.98
CA THR A 64 4.23 -18.87 -3.49
C THR A 64 3.21 -17.76 -3.75
N VAL A 65 3.43 -16.61 -3.14
CA VAL A 65 2.67 -15.38 -3.43
C VAL A 65 3.44 -14.59 -4.47
N THR A 66 2.77 -14.30 -5.58
CA THR A 66 3.24 -13.42 -6.64
C THR A 66 2.36 -12.17 -6.69
N PRO A 67 2.90 -11.04 -7.15
CA PRO A 67 2.12 -9.82 -7.35
C PRO A 67 0.95 -10.08 -8.32
N GLN A 68 -0.18 -9.38 -8.09
CA GLN A 68 -1.32 -9.45 -9.02
C GLN A 68 -1.10 -8.63 -10.30
N GLN A 69 -0.19 -7.66 -10.25
CA GLN A 69 0.23 -6.81 -11.36
C GLN A 69 1.69 -6.43 -11.16
N GLY A 70 2.47 -6.37 -12.24
CA GLY A 70 3.89 -6.03 -12.16
C GLY A 70 4.75 -7.14 -11.57
N ASP A 71 5.93 -6.76 -11.09
CA ASP A 71 6.95 -7.62 -10.54
C ASP A 71 7.03 -7.51 -9.00
N TYR A 72 6.51 -6.45 -8.38
CA TYR A 72 6.65 -6.19 -6.95
C TYR A 72 5.30 -6.07 -6.21
N PHE A 73 5.31 -6.40 -4.91
CA PHE A 73 4.20 -6.11 -4.00
C PHE A 73 4.70 -5.81 -2.58
N ALA A 74 3.88 -5.07 -1.83
CA ALA A 74 4.09 -4.85 -0.41
C ALA A 74 3.56 -6.03 0.41
N LEU A 75 4.40 -6.55 1.30
CA LEU A 75 4.03 -7.52 2.31
C LEU A 75 3.90 -6.81 3.66
N CYS A 76 2.71 -6.90 4.25
CA CYS A 76 2.45 -6.48 5.63
C CYS A 76 2.12 -7.71 6.47
N ALA A 77 2.85 -7.90 7.58
CA ALA A 77 2.60 -8.97 8.52
C ALA A 77 1.58 -8.57 9.61
N ALA A 78 0.99 -9.59 10.22
CA ALA A 78 0.30 -9.47 11.50
C ALA A 78 0.89 -10.51 12.46
N PHE A 79 1.16 -10.11 13.70
CA PHE A 79 1.72 -11.02 14.70
C PHE A 79 1.18 -10.69 16.09
N ASN A 80 1.09 -11.73 16.91
CA ASN A 80 0.74 -11.58 18.32
C ASN A 80 2.00 -11.19 19.10
N ASP A 81 1.95 -10.06 19.79
CA ASP A 81 2.96 -9.65 20.76
C ASP A 81 2.61 -10.32 22.10
N PRO A 82 3.33 -11.38 22.51
CA PRO A 82 2.99 -12.13 23.71
C PRO A 82 3.27 -11.35 25.00
N VAL A 83 4.08 -10.28 24.93
CA VAL A 83 4.43 -9.45 26.08
C VAL A 83 3.36 -8.39 26.32
N ALA A 84 2.86 -7.79 25.24
CA ALA A 84 1.83 -6.77 25.30
C ALA A 84 0.39 -7.33 25.20
N GLU A 85 0.22 -8.63 24.99
CA GLU A 85 -1.07 -9.32 24.81
C GLU A 85 -1.96 -8.68 23.71
N VAL A 86 -1.33 -8.15 22.66
CA VAL A 86 -2.02 -7.48 21.55
C VAL A 86 -1.58 -8.04 20.20
N CYS A 87 -2.51 -8.06 19.25
CA CYS A 87 -2.20 -8.31 17.85
C CYS A 87 -1.70 -7.01 17.21
N ARG A 88 -0.47 -7.04 16.68
CA ARG A 88 0.13 -5.93 15.94
C ARG A 88 0.00 -6.19 14.44
N HIS A 89 -0.21 -5.10 13.70
CA HIS A 89 -0.30 -5.11 12.25
C HIS A 89 0.73 -4.14 11.70
N GLU A 90 1.42 -4.56 10.64
CA GLU A 90 2.23 -3.66 9.83
C GLU A 90 1.31 -2.84 8.92
N VAL A 91 1.71 -1.60 8.67
CA VAL A 91 0.91 -0.64 7.90
C VAL A 91 1.84 0.09 6.94
N ILE A 92 1.41 0.23 5.69
CA ILE A 92 2.00 1.13 4.70
C ILE A 92 1.08 2.33 4.53
N VAL A 93 1.67 3.50 4.29
CA VAL A 93 0.94 4.75 4.18
C VAL A 93 1.48 5.55 3.01
N GLN A 94 0.56 6.18 2.27
CA GLN A 94 0.83 7.27 1.36
C GLN A 94 -0.11 8.41 1.72
N GLU A 95 0.43 9.60 1.90
CA GLU A 95 -0.37 10.79 2.16
C GLU A 95 -0.90 11.35 0.85
N ILE A 96 -2.21 11.62 0.81
CA ILE A 96 -2.88 12.20 -0.36
C ILE A 96 -3.77 13.37 0.07
N ASP A 97 -3.68 14.47 -0.67
CA ASP A 97 -4.53 15.63 -0.44
C ASP A 97 -5.93 15.39 -0.99
N LEU A 98 -6.92 15.30 -0.09
CA LEU A 98 -8.32 15.16 -0.45
C LEU A 98 -9.02 16.51 -0.50
N ILE A 99 -9.93 16.65 -1.47
CA ILE A 99 -10.73 17.85 -1.62
C ILE A 99 -11.99 17.73 -0.76
N PRO A 100 -12.24 18.68 0.16
CA PRO A 100 -13.40 18.63 1.04
C PRO A 100 -14.73 18.59 0.27
N GLY A 101 -15.68 17.79 0.77
CA GLY A 101 -17.02 17.68 0.20
C GLY A 101 -17.15 16.72 -0.99
N LEU A 102 -16.06 16.07 -1.41
CA LEU A 102 -16.10 15.00 -2.40
C LEU A 102 -16.06 13.61 -1.74
N SER A 103 -16.67 12.64 -2.41
CA SER A 103 -16.61 11.23 -2.04
C SER A 103 -15.62 10.50 -2.95
N TYR A 104 -14.75 9.69 -2.36
CA TYR A 104 -13.74 8.92 -3.07
C TYR A 104 -13.98 7.43 -2.89
N ARG A 105 -13.56 6.65 -3.89
CA ARG A 105 -13.48 5.18 -3.79
C ARG A 105 -12.01 4.80 -3.87
N LEU A 106 -11.50 4.13 -2.85
CA LEU A 106 -10.20 3.47 -2.90
C LEU A 106 -10.39 2.01 -3.29
N GLN A 107 -9.47 1.49 -4.08
CA GLN A 107 -9.44 0.08 -4.48
C GLN A 107 -8.02 -0.44 -4.35
N PHE A 108 -7.88 -1.59 -3.71
CA PHE A 108 -6.62 -2.29 -3.51
C PHE A 108 -6.75 -3.72 -4.02
N TYR A 109 -5.63 -4.26 -4.49
CA TYR A 109 -5.47 -5.67 -4.78
C TYR A 109 -4.66 -6.29 -3.66
N ALA A 110 -5.27 -7.19 -2.89
CA ALA A 110 -4.64 -7.82 -1.73
C ALA A 110 -4.94 -9.32 -1.71
N SER A 111 -3.99 -10.08 -1.17
CA SER A 111 -4.12 -11.51 -0.91
C SER A 111 -3.64 -11.79 0.50
N THR A 112 -4.38 -12.58 1.24
CA THR A 112 -4.01 -13.00 2.59
C THR A 112 -3.43 -14.40 2.56
N VAL A 113 -2.34 -14.59 3.28
CA VAL A 113 -1.71 -15.90 3.46
C VAL A 113 -1.44 -16.14 4.94
N SER A 114 -1.65 -17.39 5.39
CA SER A 114 -1.33 -17.82 6.74
C SER A 114 -0.31 -18.96 6.66
N PRO A 115 0.80 -18.91 7.42
CA PRO A 115 1.55 -20.12 7.71
C PRO A 115 0.62 -21.05 8.51
N TYR A 116 0.61 -22.34 8.14
CA TYR A 116 -0.14 -23.37 8.85
C TYR A 116 0.47 -23.68 10.21
#